data_AF-A0A7S3QNF8-F1
#
_entry.id   AF-A0A7S3QNF8-F1
#
_cell.length_a   1.000
_cell.length_b   1.000
_cell.length_c   1.000
_cell.angle_alpha   90.00
_cell.angle_beta   90.00
_cell.angle_gamma   90.00
#
_symmetry.space_group_name_H-M   'P 1'
#
loop_
_entity.id
_entity.type
_entity.pdbx_description
1 polymer ?
#
loop_
_entity_poly.entity_id
_entity_poly.type
_entity_poly.pdbx_seq_one_letter_code
_entity_poly.pdbx_strand_id
1 'polypeptide(L)'
;AMPPRYQGQLIALSQEHARYPAVASVLLNCWIYVQEGHPSKKAEDFVSLQEVQALAHDSGLSITVKDLGPFYRIVCREGNEEGRILALTTGFVAPLFGLMHCDTLQVFTRGMKGSEGERVRGGVLGLGLLVGGATFSYGYSCGCKKAEILAINDDDAWHARLVKYYSYFGFKPVAIVGGNSPLSDIPHMLVWGGVGTRMDADIPGMLAKWTPAFRSKRERLREGEHLAASE
;
A
#
# COMPACT_ATOMS: atom_id res chain seq x y z
N ALA A 1 -26.65 13.24 -14.42
CA ALA A 1 -26.52 11.89 -14.98
C ALA A 1 -25.13 11.36 -14.64
N MET A 2 -24.99 10.14 -14.11
CA MET A 2 -23.68 9.60 -13.72
C MET A 2 -22.79 9.32 -14.94
N PRO A 3 -21.48 9.63 -14.89
CA PRO A 3 -20.55 9.33 -15.97
C PRO A 3 -20.38 7.80 -16.19
N PRO A 4 -20.17 7.32 -17.43
CA PRO A 4 -20.10 5.90 -17.77
C PRO A 4 -19.04 5.10 -16.96
N ARG A 5 -17.95 5.75 -16.55
CA ARG A 5 -16.90 5.14 -15.71
C ARG A 5 -17.38 4.68 -14.33
N TYR A 6 -18.55 5.17 -13.88
CA TYR A 6 -19.15 4.86 -12.58
C TYR A 6 -20.28 3.82 -12.64
N GLN A 7 -20.76 3.47 -13.84
CA GLN A 7 -21.87 2.52 -14.00
C GLN A 7 -21.49 1.09 -13.62
N GLY A 8 -20.25 0.66 -13.91
CA GLY A 8 -19.74 -0.64 -13.47
C GLY A 8 -19.59 -0.75 -11.94
N GLN A 9 -19.33 0.36 -11.25
CA GLN A 9 -19.19 0.40 -9.79
C GLN A 9 -20.52 0.34 -9.05
N LEU A 10 -21.59 0.92 -9.62
CA LEU A 10 -22.93 0.76 -9.06
C LEU A 10 -23.35 -0.71 -9.09
N ILE A 11 -22.92 -1.46 -10.11
CA ILE A 11 -23.21 -2.90 -10.22
C ILE A 11 -22.42 -3.70 -9.17
N ALA A 12 -21.13 -3.40 -8.94
CA ALA A 12 -20.32 -4.06 -7.92
C ALA A 12 -20.85 -3.75 -6.49
N LEU A 13 -21.08 -2.48 -6.18
CA LEU A 13 -21.69 -2.06 -4.91
C LEU A 13 -23.10 -2.59 -4.73
N SER A 14 -23.90 -2.71 -5.82
CA SER A 14 -25.24 -3.31 -5.78
C SER A 14 -25.22 -4.82 -5.55
N GLN A 15 -24.23 -5.54 -6.07
CA GLN A 15 -24.06 -6.97 -5.79
C GLN A 15 -23.65 -7.21 -4.33
N GLU A 16 -22.82 -6.33 -3.76
CA GLU A 16 -22.48 -6.35 -2.33
C GLU A 16 -23.67 -5.91 -1.46
N HIS A 17 -24.43 -4.88 -1.85
CA HIS A 17 -25.64 -4.43 -1.15
C HIS A 17 -26.71 -5.53 -1.05
N ALA A 18 -26.86 -6.32 -2.11
CA ALA A 18 -27.80 -7.44 -2.17
C ALA A 18 -27.37 -8.63 -1.29
N ARG A 19 -26.09 -8.76 -0.96
CA ARG A 19 -25.58 -9.80 -0.04
C ARG A 19 -25.45 -9.31 1.41
N TYR A 20 -24.99 -8.08 1.63
CA TYR A 20 -24.68 -7.53 2.95
C TYR A 20 -24.86 -5.98 3.02
N PRO A 21 -26.04 -5.48 3.44
CA PRO A 21 -26.38 -4.06 3.37
C PRO A 21 -25.53 -3.16 4.28
N ALA A 22 -24.99 -3.70 5.38
CA ALA A 22 -24.15 -2.94 6.32
C ALA A 22 -22.77 -2.60 5.75
N VAL A 23 -22.14 -3.53 5.02
CA VAL A 23 -20.81 -3.32 4.40
C VAL A 23 -20.92 -2.34 3.24
N ALA A 24 -21.94 -2.48 2.40
CA ALA A 24 -22.19 -1.59 1.27
C ALA A 24 -22.49 -0.15 1.74
N SER A 25 -23.18 0.03 2.86
CA SER A 25 -23.42 1.35 3.46
C SER A 25 -22.13 2.00 3.97
N VAL A 26 -21.23 1.22 4.57
CA VAL A 26 -19.91 1.70 5.02
C VAL A 26 -19.04 2.09 3.83
N LEU A 27 -18.98 1.26 2.79
CA LEU A 27 -18.20 1.55 1.58
C LEU A 27 -18.76 2.76 0.83
N LEU A 28 -20.09 2.94 0.78
CA LEU A 28 -20.73 4.11 0.19
C LEU A 28 -20.41 5.39 0.97
N ASN A 29 -20.46 5.34 2.31
CA ASN A 29 -20.09 6.49 3.14
C ASN A 29 -18.59 6.80 3.05
N CYS A 30 -17.72 5.79 2.98
CA CYS A 30 -16.30 6.00 2.75
C CYS A 30 -16.04 6.56 1.34
N TRP A 31 -16.82 6.14 0.34
CA TRP A 31 -16.76 6.70 -0.99
C TRP A 31 -17.11 8.18 -0.98
N ILE A 32 -18.27 8.55 -0.41
CA ILE A 32 -18.70 9.95 -0.29
C ILE A 32 -17.63 10.77 0.43
N TYR A 33 -17.12 10.26 1.56
CA TYR A 33 -16.06 10.88 2.33
C TYR A 33 -14.76 11.09 1.52
N VAL A 34 -14.36 10.12 0.69
CA VAL A 34 -13.17 10.25 -0.18
C VAL A 34 -13.43 11.26 -1.32
N GLN A 35 -14.63 11.29 -1.91
CA GLN A 35 -14.97 12.22 -3.00
C GLN A 35 -15.13 13.67 -2.56
N GLU A 36 -15.57 13.91 -1.33
CA GLU A 36 -15.79 15.27 -0.80
C GLU A 36 -14.49 16.02 -0.48
N GLY A 37 -13.34 15.33 -0.48
CA GLY A 37 -12.02 15.95 -0.31
C GLY A 37 -11.80 16.49 1.09
N HIS A 38 -10.91 15.86 1.86
CA HIS A 38 -10.65 16.27 3.23
C HIS A 38 -9.50 17.27 3.33
N PRO A 39 -9.54 18.21 4.29
CA PRO A 39 -8.39 19.03 4.63
C PRO A 39 -7.27 18.12 5.13
N SER A 40 -6.25 17.95 4.29
CA SER A 40 -5.00 17.27 4.63
C SER A 40 -4.45 17.86 5.93
N LYS A 41 -4.28 17.03 6.97
CA LYS A 41 -3.45 17.43 8.11
C LYS A 41 -2.07 17.77 7.55
N LYS A 42 -1.56 18.97 7.86
CA LYS A 42 -0.28 19.49 7.37
C LYS A 42 0.77 18.38 7.27
N ALA A 43 1.13 18.04 6.04
CA ALA A 43 2.11 17.03 5.67
C ALA A 43 3.57 17.42 6.00
N GLU A 44 3.79 18.40 6.89
CA GLU A 44 5.11 18.99 7.11
C GLU A 44 6.06 18.02 7.87
N ASP A 45 5.52 17.09 8.66
CA ASP A 45 6.31 16.17 9.50
C ASP A 45 6.68 14.83 8.82
N PHE A 46 5.88 14.35 7.86
CA PHE A 46 6.06 13.03 7.24
C PHE A 46 6.29 13.11 5.74
N VAL A 47 7.01 12.12 5.19
CA VAL A 47 7.20 11.99 3.75
C VAL A 47 5.86 11.89 3.03
N SER A 48 5.64 12.80 2.08
CA SER A 48 4.46 12.84 1.22
C SER A 48 4.55 11.81 0.08
N LEU A 49 3.40 11.45 -0.49
CA LEU A 49 3.35 10.58 -1.66
C LEU A 49 4.16 11.17 -2.82
N GLN A 50 4.10 12.50 -3.01
CA GLN A 50 4.84 13.21 -4.05
C GLN A 50 6.36 13.10 -3.82
N GLU A 51 6.83 13.21 -2.58
CA GLU A 51 8.25 13.00 -2.27
C GLU A 51 8.70 11.56 -2.53
N VAL A 52 7.86 10.58 -2.21
CA VAL A 52 8.14 9.17 -2.51
C VAL A 52 8.21 8.93 -4.02
N GLN A 53 7.26 9.50 -4.78
CA GLN A 53 7.24 9.42 -6.24
C GLN A 53 8.46 10.10 -6.88
N ALA A 54 8.86 11.26 -6.36
CA ALA A 54 10.07 11.95 -6.83
C ALA A 54 11.32 11.10 -6.56
N LEU A 55 11.47 10.53 -5.36
CA LEU A 55 12.60 9.64 -5.06
C LEU A 55 12.60 8.39 -5.95
N ALA A 56 11.42 7.83 -6.24
CA ALA A 56 11.31 6.70 -7.16
C ALA A 56 11.79 7.10 -8.56
N HIS A 57 11.35 8.26 -9.06
CA HIS A 57 11.76 8.79 -10.35
C HIS A 57 13.28 9.02 -10.42
N ASP A 58 13.86 9.66 -9.41
CA ASP A 58 15.32 9.87 -9.29
C ASP A 58 16.09 8.53 -9.18
N SER A 59 15.40 7.44 -8.84
CA SER A 59 15.95 6.07 -8.80
C SER A 59 15.67 5.27 -10.09
N GLY A 60 15.14 5.90 -11.14
CA GLY A 60 14.77 5.23 -12.40
C GLY A 60 13.54 4.34 -12.27
N LEU A 61 12.60 4.66 -11.37
CA LEU A 61 11.37 3.93 -11.12
C LEU A 61 10.15 4.86 -11.22
N SER A 62 8.98 4.32 -11.55
CA SER A 62 7.72 5.06 -11.48
C SER A 62 6.80 4.47 -10.41
N ILE A 63 6.13 5.33 -9.65
CA ILE A 63 5.08 4.94 -8.71
C ILE A 63 3.78 5.63 -9.08
N THR A 64 2.77 4.84 -9.37
CA THR A 64 1.43 5.31 -9.72
C THR A 64 0.43 4.87 -8.68
N VAL A 65 -0.41 5.79 -8.23
CA VAL A 65 -1.59 5.49 -7.40
C VAL A 65 -2.82 5.68 -8.28
N LYS A 66 -3.67 4.65 -8.34
CA LYS A 66 -4.99 4.74 -8.95
C LYS A 66 -6.00 4.41 -7.87
N ASP A 67 -6.95 5.30 -7.65
CA ASP A 67 -8.04 5.10 -6.71
C ASP A 67 -9.38 4.98 -7.45
N LEU A 68 -10.32 4.32 -6.77
CA LEU A 68 -11.68 4.13 -7.23
C LEU A 68 -12.61 4.11 -6.02
N GLY A 69 -13.03 5.30 -5.59
CA GLY A 69 -13.75 5.45 -4.34
C GLY A 69 -12.84 5.06 -3.16
N PRO A 70 -13.25 4.13 -2.27
CA PRO A 70 -12.39 3.69 -1.18
C PRO A 70 -11.27 2.76 -1.66
N PHE A 71 -11.38 2.16 -2.86
CA PHE A 71 -10.39 1.20 -3.33
C PHE A 71 -9.17 1.90 -3.90
N TYR A 72 -7.99 1.32 -3.71
CA TYR A 72 -6.75 1.83 -4.24
C TYR A 72 -5.93 0.73 -4.91
N ARG A 73 -5.06 1.18 -5.80
CA ARG A 73 -4.03 0.38 -6.45
C ARG A 73 -2.76 1.21 -6.58
N ILE A 74 -1.70 0.80 -5.90
CA ILE A 74 -0.37 1.40 -5.98
C ILE A 74 0.54 0.45 -6.73
N VAL A 75 1.19 0.94 -7.78
CA VAL A 75 2.07 0.13 -8.62
C VAL A 75 3.42 0.82 -8.75
N CYS A 76 4.48 0.09 -8.50
CA CYS A 76 5.85 0.49 -8.79
C CYS A 76 6.37 -0.24 -10.03
N ARG A 77 6.89 0.52 -10.99
CA ARG A 77 7.45 0.00 -12.25
C ARG A 77 8.88 0.48 -12.47
N GLU A 78 9.58 -0.24 -13.31
CA GLU A 78 10.90 0.15 -13.82
C GLU A 78 10.78 1.26 -14.87
N GLY A 79 11.58 2.31 -14.75
CA GLY A 79 11.57 3.46 -15.66
C GLY A 79 10.27 4.25 -15.58
N ASN A 80 9.35 3.98 -16.50
CA ASN A 80 8.13 4.75 -16.73
C ASN A 80 6.84 3.94 -16.45
N GLU A 81 5.68 4.47 -16.84
CA GLU A 81 4.37 3.82 -16.59
C GLU A 81 4.10 2.58 -17.45
N GLU A 82 4.81 2.40 -18.55
CA GLU A 82 4.74 1.24 -19.45
C GLU A 82 5.74 0.14 -19.07
N GLY A 83 6.66 0.47 -18.18
CA GLY A 83 7.70 -0.43 -17.72
C GLY A 83 7.18 -1.62 -16.92
N ARG A 84 8.09 -2.56 -16.68
CA ARG A 84 7.79 -3.78 -15.95
C ARG A 84 7.33 -3.48 -14.53
N ILE A 85 6.25 -4.14 -14.09
CA ILE A 85 5.78 -4.05 -12.69
C ILE A 85 6.79 -4.77 -11.79
N LEU A 86 7.39 -4.01 -10.86
CA LEU A 86 8.31 -4.51 -9.85
C LEU A 86 7.60 -4.75 -8.53
N ALA A 87 6.57 -3.97 -8.23
CA ALA A 87 5.75 -4.18 -7.04
C ALA A 87 4.33 -3.62 -7.20
N LEU A 88 3.39 -4.21 -6.47
CA LEU A 88 1.98 -3.87 -6.50
C LEU A 88 1.40 -3.99 -5.10
N THR A 89 0.56 -3.04 -4.72
CA THR A 89 -0.39 -3.24 -3.63
C THR A 89 -1.79 -2.77 -4.02
N THR A 90 -2.80 -3.50 -3.58
CA THR A 90 -4.21 -3.16 -3.72
C THR A 90 -4.88 -3.28 -2.37
N GLY A 91 -6.02 -2.61 -2.24
CA GLY A 91 -6.77 -2.60 -1.00
C GLY A 91 -7.87 -1.56 -1.03
N PHE A 92 -8.35 -1.21 0.16
CA PHE A 92 -9.25 -0.07 0.33
C PHE A 92 -8.88 0.76 1.56
N VAL A 93 -9.28 2.02 1.55
CA VAL A 93 -9.22 2.92 2.71
C VAL A 93 -10.61 3.07 3.30
N ALA A 94 -10.67 3.05 4.62
CA ALA A 94 -11.86 3.34 5.40
C ALA A 94 -11.53 4.48 6.39
N PRO A 95 -11.51 5.75 5.91
CA PRO A 95 -11.09 6.90 6.71
C PRO A 95 -11.89 7.11 7.99
N LEU A 96 -13.19 6.79 7.96
CA LEU A 96 -14.09 6.88 9.12
C LEU A 96 -13.63 5.99 10.29
N PHE A 97 -12.89 4.92 9.99
CA PHE A 97 -12.29 4.03 10.98
C PHE A 97 -10.79 4.22 11.14
N GLY A 98 -10.20 5.20 10.42
CA GLY A 98 -8.76 5.42 10.36
C GLY A 98 -7.99 4.19 9.85
N LEU A 99 -8.61 3.37 8.99
CA LEU A 99 -8.10 2.06 8.59
C LEU A 99 -7.73 2.04 7.11
N MET A 100 -6.58 1.48 6.79
CA MET A 100 -6.16 1.10 5.45
C MET A 100 -6.07 -0.41 5.40
N HIS A 101 -6.91 -1.03 4.57
CA HIS A 101 -6.95 -2.46 4.40
C HIS A 101 -6.14 -2.85 3.17
N CYS A 102 -5.12 -3.68 3.35
CA CYS A 102 -4.23 -4.12 2.27
C CYS A 102 -4.60 -5.55 1.85
N ASP A 103 -5.28 -5.70 0.71
CA ASP A 103 -5.66 -7.01 0.17
C ASP A 103 -4.44 -7.78 -0.36
N THR A 104 -3.62 -7.08 -1.14
CA THR A 104 -2.51 -7.68 -1.87
C THR A 104 -1.27 -6.82 -1.69
N LEU A 105 -0.14 -7.47 -1.42
CA LEU A 105 1.19 -6.87 -1.48
C LEU A 105 2.14 -7.85 -2.16
N GLN A 106 2.60 -7.50 -3.36
CA GLN A 106 3.47 -8.34 -4.17
C GLN A 106 4.71 -7.55 -4.58
N VAL A 107 5.89 -8.13 -4.39
CA VAL A 107 7.15 -7.61 -4.89
C VAL A 107 7.80 -8.67 -5.77
N PHE A 108 7.99 -8.33 -7.03
CA PHE A 108 8.55 -9.21 -8.05
C PHE A 108 10.08 -9.01 -8.11
N THR A 109 10.83 -9.93 -7.50
CA THR A 109 12.29 -9.83 -7.38
C THR A 109 13.08 -10.49 -8.52
N ARG A 110 12.41 -11.10 -9.50
CA ARG A 110 13.06 -11.95 -10.51
C ARG A 110 13.61 -11.12 -11.68
N GLY A 111 14.94 -11.03 -11.82
CA GLY A 111 15.59 -10.51 -13.03
C GLY A 111 16.36 -9.19 -12.92
N MET A 112 16.77 -8.74 -11.73
CA MET A 112 17.67 -7.58 -11.56
C MET A 112 19.13 -7.89 -11.99
N LYS A 113 19.34 -8.46 -13.19
CA LYS A 113 20.62 -8.44 -13.90
C LYS A 113 20.55 -7.30 -14.91
N GLY A 114 21.00 -6.11 -14.52
CA GLY A 114 21.34 -5.07 -15.47
C GLY A 114 22.53 -5.55 -16.33
N SER A 115 22.44 -5.35 -17.64
CA SER A 115 23.62 -5.37 -18.50
C SER A 115 24.56 -4.25 -18.05
N GLU A 116 25.81 -4.60 -17.76
CA GLU A 116 26.88 -3.71 -17.26
C GLU A 116 26.72 -3.15 -15.84
N GLY A 117 26.75 -4.02 -14.83
CA GLY A 117 27.37 -3.71 -13.54
C GLY A 117 26.62 -2.79 -12.58
N GLU A 118 25.57 -2.07 -13.00
CA GLU A 118 24.72 -1.34 -12.07
C GLU A 118 23.66 -2.25 -11.46
N ARG A 119 23.86 -2.60 -10.17
CA ARG A 119 22.76 -3.04 -9.31
C ARG A 119 21.72 -1.93 -9.37
N VAL A 120 20.45 -2.23 -9.71
CA VAL A 120 19.33 -1.33 -9.36
C VAL A 120 19.60 -0.88 -7.92
N ARG A 121 19.84 0.42 -7.72
CA ARG A 121 20.62 1.04 -6.63
C ARG A 121 20.03 0.90 -5.21
N GLY A 122 19.19 -0.11 -4.99
CA GLY A 122 18.75 -0.57 -3.69
C GLY A 122 18.11 -1.94 -3.86
N GLY A 123 18.58 -2.95 -3.14
CA GLY A 123 18.01 -4.30 -3.16
C GLY A 123 16.54 -4.33 -2.75
N VAL A 124 16.01 -5.53 -2.45
CA VAL A 124 14.61 -5.74 -2.02
C VAL A 124 14.14 -4.75 -0.93
N LEU A 125 15.05 -4.29 -0.07
CA LEU A 125 14.82 -3.25 0.94
C LEU A 125 14.47 -1.86 0.35
N GLY A 126 15.06 -1.47 -0.78
CA GLY A 126 14.78 -0.19 -1.45
C GLY A 126 13.40 -0.17 -2.10
N LEU A 127 13.05 -1.24 -2.82
CA LEU A 127 11.73 -1.37 -3.43
C LEU A 127 10.62 -1.51 -2.37
N GLY A 128 10.89 -2.28 -1.31
CA GLY A 128 9.98 -2.40 -0.18
C GLY A 128 9.75 -1.07 0.54
N LEU A 129 10.82 -0.28 0.76
CA LEU A 129 10.71 1.06 1.35
C LEU A 129 9.89 1.98 0.46
N LEU A 130 10.16 2.02 -0.85
CA LEU A 130 9.42 2.87 -1.80
C LEU A 130 7.93 2.54 -1.87
N VAL A 131 7.60 1.25 -2.01
CA VAL A 131 6.20 0.80 -2.10
C VAL A 131 5.51 1.03 -0.76
N GLY A 132 6.13 0.63 0.34
CA GLY A 132 5.57 0.86 1.68
C GLY A 132 5.37 2.35 1.97
N GLY A 133 6.34 3.19 1.61
CA GLY A 133 6.25 4.64 1.78
C GLY A 133 5.11 5.23 0.97
N ALA A 134 4.92 4.79 -0.28
CA ALA A 134 3.78 5.20 -1.10
C ALA A 134 2.45 4.76 -0.49
N THR A 135 2.38 3.51 -0.02
CA THR A 135 1.20 2.95 0.67
C THR A 135 0.83 3.75 1.92
N PHE A 136 1.78 3.95 2.84
CA PHE A 136 1.51 4.62 4.10
C PHE A 136 1.29 6.12 3.94
N SER A 137 2.00 6.79 3.04
CA SER A 137 1.77 8.21 2.76
C SER A 137 0.40 8.44 2.11
N TYR A 138 -0.01 7.56 1.18
CA TYR A 138 -1.36 7.58 0.61
C TYR A 138 -2.42 7.34 1.70
N GLY A 139 -2.30 6.27 2.48
CA GLY A 139 -3.22 5.97 3.57
C GLY A 139 -3.33 7.12 4.58
N TYR A 140 -2.20 7.71 4.98
CA TYR A 140 -2.17 8.86 5.88
C TYR A 140 -2.88 10.08 5.28
N SER A 141 -2.67 10.35 3.98
CA SER A 141 -3.35 11.44 3.27
C SER A 141 -4.87 11.24 3.19
N CYS A 142 -5.33 9.99 3.14
CA CYS A 142 -6.75 9.63 3.22
C CYS A 142 -7.32 9.69 4.64
N GLY A 143 -6.50 9.96 5.67
CA GLY A 143 -6.91 10.00 7.07
C GLY A 143 -6.76 8.68 7.83
N CYS A 144 -6.12 7.67 7.24
CA CYS A 144 -5.85 6.39 7.88
C CYS A 144 -4.65 6.49 8.85
N LYS A 145 -4.78 5.84 10.00
CA LYS A 145 -3.73 5.74 11.03
C LYS A 145 -3.19 4.32 11.17
N LYS A 146 -3.97 3.33 10.77
CA LYS A 146 -3.62 1.91 10.87
C LYS A 146 -3.71 1.26 9.51
N ALA A 147 -2.73 0.46 9.16
CA ALA A 147 -2.80 -0.44 8.01
C ALA A 147 -2.94 -1.88 8.50
N GLU A 148 -3.76 -2.70 7.85
CA GLU A 148 -3.91 -4.12 8.16
C GLU A 148 -3.69 -4.99 6.92
N ILE A 149 -3.12 -6.18 7.12
CA ILE A 149 -2.89 -7.20 6.10
C ILE A 149 -3.09 -8.60 6.69
N LEU A 150 -3.62 -9.53 5.91
CA LEU A 150 -3.66 -10.95 6.30
C LEU A 150 -2.51 -11.73 5.64
N ALA A 151 -1.70 -12.38 6.46
CA ALA A 151 -0.86 -13.48 6.00
C ALA A 151 -1.71 -14.75 5.98
N ILE A 152 -2.27 -15.10 4.82
CA ILE A 152 -3.08 -16.31 4.65
C ILE A 152 -2.24 -17.55 5.00
N ASN A 153 -2.84 -18.52 5.68
CA ASN A 153 -2.21 -19.79 6.02
C ASN A 153 -2.80 -20.95 5.19
N ASP A 154 -2.43 -21.01 3.91
CA ASP A 154 -2.74 -22.18 3.06
C ASP A 154 -1.68 -23.29 3.19
N ASP A 155 -0.45 -22.92 3.53
CA ASP A 155 0.70 -23.79 3.76
C ASP A 155 1.59 -23.17 4.84
N ASP A 156 1.95 -23.94 5.87
CA ASP A 156 2.65 -23.42 7.05
C ASP A 156 4.03 -22.82 6.70
N ALA A 157 4.74 -23.39 5.74
CA ALA A 157 6.05 -22.89 5.33
C ALA A 157 5.93 -21.57 4.54
N TRP A 158 4.92 -21.44 3.68
CA TRP A 158 4.59 -20.20 2.99
C TRP A 158 4.05 -19.14 3.95
N HIS A 159 3.21 -19.52 4.90
CA HIS A 159 2.66 -18.65 5.92
C HIS A 159 3.77 -18.01 6.77
N ALA A 160 4.71 -18.81 7.28
CA ALA A 160 5.85 -18.30 8.03
C ALA A 160 6.71 -17.32 7.21
N ARG A 161 6.85 -17.56 5.90
CA ARG A 161 7.53 -16.64 4.98
C ARG A 161 6.76 -15.32 4.82
N LEU A 162 5.44 -15.37 4.67
CA LEU A 162 4.60 -14.18 4.55
C LEU A 162 4.62 -13.34 5.83
N VAL A 163 4.49 -13.96 7.00
CA VAL A 163 4.58 -13.26 8.29
C VAL A 163 5.94 -12.58 8.45
N LYS A 164 7.03 -13.29 8.14
CA LYS A 164 8.39 -12.71 8.17
C LYS A 164 8.53 -11.57 7.16
N TYR A 165 7.99 -11.76 5.96
CA TYR A 165 8.02 -10.76 4.89
C TYR A 165 7.29 -9.48 5.28
N TYR A 166 6.04 -9.55 5.73
CA TYR A 166 5.28 -8.38 6.18
C TYR A 166 5.87 -7.75 7.44
N SER A 167 6.50 -8.53 8.30
CA SER A 167 7.25 -7.99 9.44
C SER A 167 8.39 -7.06 9.01
N TYR A 168 9.06 -7.35 7.89
CA TYR A 168 10.06 -6.44 7.33
C TYR A 168 9.48 -5.10 6.84
N PHE A 169 8.21 -5.08 6.42
CA PHE A 169 7.49 -3.86 6.07
C PHE A 169 6.96 -3.08 7.28
N GLY A 170 7.12 -3.62 8.50
CA GLY A 170 6.69 -2.98 9.75
C GLY A 170 5.34 -3.45 10.27
N PHE A 171 4.71 -4.44 9.64
CA PHE A 171 3.51 -5.06 10.18
C PHE A 171 3.86 -5.95 11.37
N LYS A 172 3.01 -5.97 12.39
CA LYS A 172 3.16 -6.82 13.57
C LYS A 172 2.00 -7.81 13.65
N PRO A 173 2.23 -9.09 13.97
CA PRO A 173 1.14 -10.04 14.21
C PRO A 173 0.24 -9.55 15.35
N VAL A 174 -1.07 -9.55 15.12
CA VAL A 174 -2.07 -9.11 16.12
C VAL A 174 -3.00 -10.25 16.52
N ALA A 175 -3.48 -11.03 15.56
CA ALA A 175 -4.44 -12.10 15.82
C ALA A 175 -4.29 -13.22 14.79
N ILE A 176 -4.56 -14.45 15.22
CA ILE A 176 -4.80 -15.57 14.31
C ILE A 176 -6.29 -15.54 13.98
N VAL A 177 -6.62 -15.32 12.72
CA VAL A 177 -7.98 -15.34 12.18
C VAL A 177 -8.36 -16.77 11.86
N GLY A 178 -9.41 -17.30 12.49
CA GLY A 178 -9.98 -18.63 12.23
C GLY A 178 -9.50 -19.75 13.17
N GLY A 179 -8.89 -19.42 14.30
CA GLY A 179 -8.23 -20.38 15.18
C GLY A 179 -8.99 -20.80 16.43
N ASN A 180 -9.79 -19.92 17.07
CA ASN A 180 -10.20 -20.16 18.46
C ASN A 180 -11.61 -19.69 18.87
N SER A 181 -12.39 -19.01 18.03
CA SER A 181 -13.78 -18.65 18.38
C SER A 181 -14.66 -18.43 17.15
N PRO A 182 -15.65 -19.32 16.88
CA PRO A 182 -16.47 -19.27 15.66
C PRO A 182 -17.27 -17.98 15.45
N LEU A 183 -17.52 -17.16 16.49
CA LEU A 183 -18.37 -15.96 16.39
C LEU A 183 -17.59 -14.64 16.27
N SER A 184 -16.39 -14.55 16.85
CA SER A 184 -15.51 -13.37 16.70
C SER A 184 -14.76 -13.36 15.37
N ASP A 185 -14.58 -14.54 14.77
CA ASP A 185 -13.73 -14.72 13.59
C ASP A 185 -14.52 -14.57 12.29
N ILE A 186 -15.85 -14.64 12.32
CA ILE A 186 -16.72 -14.53 11.13
C ILE A 186 -16.53 -13.21 10.37
N PRO A 187 -16.54 -12.01 11.00
CA PRO A 187 -16.33 -10.76 10.27
C PRO A 187 -14.93 -10.68 9.63
N HIS A 188 -13.90 -11.23 10.29
CA HIS A 188 -12.55 -11.25 9.77
C HIS A 188 -12.37 -12.29 8.65
N MET A 189 -12.98 -13.47 8.76
CA MET A 189 -13.01 -14.44 7.66
C MET A 189 -13.83 -13.93 6.46
N LEU A 190 -14.86 -13.12 6.68
CA LEU A 190 -15.66 -12.51 5.59
C LEU A 190 -14.89 -11.42 4.85
N VAL A 191 -14.11 -10.61 5.58
CA VAL A 191 -13.31 -9.54 4.99
C VAL A 191 -12.08 -10.10 4.27
N TRP A 192 -11.44 -11.13 4.80
CA TRP A 192 -10.18 -11.66 4.24
C TRP A 192 -10.34 -12.96 3.43
N GLY A 193 -11.47 -13.64 3.52
CA GLY A 193 -11.77 -14.86 2.76
C GLY A 193 -11.01 -16.12 3.16
N GLY A 194 -10.26 -16.11 4.28
CA GLY A 194 -9.41 -17.25 4.68
C GLY A 194 -8.89 -17.21 6.12
N VAL A 195 -8.25 -18.31 6.53
CA VAL A 195 -7.56 -18.47 7.83
C VAL A 195 -6.14 -17.94 7.69
N GLY A 196 -5.64 -17.23 8.70
CA GLY A 196 -4.29 -16.66 8.62
C GLY A 196 -3.94 -15.79 9.81
N THR A 197 -2.79 -15.12 9.74
CA THR A 197 -2.34 -14.20 10.78
C THR A 197 -2.62 -12.78 10.33
N ARG A 198 -3.55 -12.08 11.02
CA ARG A 198 -3.76 -10.65 10.81
C ARG A 198 -2.58 -9.90 11.39
N MET A 199 -2.03 -8.99 10.60
CA MET A 199 -0.94 -8.13 11.00
C MET A 199 -1.33 -6.67 10.79
N ASP A 200 -0.97 -5.83 11.77
CA ASP A 200 -1.30 -4.41 11.76
C ASP A 200 0.01 -3.58 11.73
N ALA A 201 -0.02 -2.44 11.06
CA ALA A 201 1.05 -1.45 11.06
C ALA A 201 0.51 -0.08 11.50
N ASP A 202 1.30 0.64 12.30
CA ASP A 202 1.03 2.01 12.71
C ASP A 202 1.55 2.98 11.64
N ILE A 203 0.65 3.57 10.85
CA ILE A 203 1.01 4.41 9.69
C ILE A 203 1.88 5.60 10.13
N PRO A 204 1.48 6.43 11.12
CA PRO A 204 2.30 7.54 11.59
C PRO A 204 3.67 7.10 12.11
N GLY A 205 3.76 6.06 12.94
CA GLY A 205 5.03 5.55 13.46
C GLY A 205 5.96 5.02 12.36
N MET A 206 5.39 4.37 11.34
CA MET A 206 6.16 3.91 10.18
C MET A 206 6.66 5.08 9.33
N LEU A 207 5.82 6.08 9.06
CA LEU A 207 6.23 7.28 8.33
C LEU A 207 7.28 8.08 9.11
N ALA A 208 7.14 8.23 10.42
CA ALA A 208 8.14 8.87 11.27
C ALA A 208 9.51 8.16 11.17
N LYS A 209 9.50 6.83 11.19
CA LYS A 209 10.71 6.01 11.05
C LYS A 209 11.35 6.12 9.66
N TRP A 210 10.55 6.22 8.61
CA TRP A 210 11.03 6.15 7.23
C TRP A 210 11.36 7.51 6.63
N THR A 211 10.73 8.59 7.07
CA THR A 211 10.92 9.95 6.53
C THR A 211 12.40 10.38 6.46
N PRO A 212 13.23 10.19 7.50
CA PRO A 212 14.66 10.50 7.41
C PRO A 212 15.40 9.71 6.33
N ALA A 213 15.05 8.43 6.15
CA ALA A 213 15.67 7.56 5.16
C ALA A 213 15.31 7.97 3.72
N PHE A 214 14.07 8.40 3.49
CA PHE A 214 13.61 8.95 2.20
C PHE A 214 14.38 10.22 1.84
N ARG A 215 14.44 11.19 2.75
CA ARG A 215 15.09 12.49 2.53
C ARG A 215 16.60 12.32 2.30
N SER A 216 17.28 11.57 3.17
CA SER A 216 18.72 11.28 3.03
C SER A 216 19.06 10.53 1.73
N LYS A 217 18.22 9.59 1.29
CA LYS A 217 18.46 8.88 0.03
C LYS A 217 18.33 9.82 -1.18
N ARG A 218 17.35 10.72 -1.15
CA ARG A 218 17.13 11.68 -2.23
C ARG A 218 18.29 12.67 -2.36
N GLU A 219 18.79 13.19 -1.25
CA GLU A 219 19.96 14.08 -1.21
C GLU A 219 21.18 13.42 -1.87
N ARG A 220 21.50 12.17 -1.49
CA ARG A 220 22.61 11.40 -2.09
C ARG A 220 22.48 11.19 -3.59
N LEU A 221 21.27 10.99 -4.10
CA LEU A 221 21.06 10.83 -5.54
C LEU A 221 21.34 12.14 -6.28
N ARG A 222 20.83 13.26 -5.76
CA ARG A 222 21.04 14.59 -6.35
C ARG A 222 22.51 15.04 -6.32
N GLU A 223 23.23 14.72 -5.25
CA GLU A 223 24.69 14.95 -5.17
C GLU A 223 25.44 14.13 -6.22
N GLY A 224 25.06 12.87 -6.41
CA GLY A 224 25.66 12.00 -7.43
C GLY A 224 25.42 12.48 -8.86
N GLU A 225 24.22 12.99 -9.16
CA GLU A 225 23.90 13.58 -10.47
C GLU A 225 24.71 14.85 -10.75
N HIS A 226 24.89 15.72 -9.75
CA HIS A 226 25.67 16.95 -9.91
C HIS A 226 27.15 16.64 -10.20
N LEU A 227 27.73 15.65 -9.52
CA LEU A 227 29.10 15.20 -9.78
C LEU A 227 29.25 14.64 -11.20
N ALA A 228 28.33 13.79 -11.65
CA ALA A 228 28.35 13.22 -12.99
C ALA A 228 28.12 14.25 -14.12
N ALA A 229 27.44 15.36 -13.84
CA ALA A 229 27.25 16.44 -14.82
C ALA A 229 28.42 17.44 -14.88
N SER A 230 29.39 17.33 -13.96
CA SER A 230 30.57 18.20 -13.87
C SER A 230 31.85 17.59 -14.47
N GLU A 231 31.80 16.33 -14.89
CA GLU A 231 32.85 15.61 -15.62
C GLU A 231 32.59 15.61 -17.13
#